data_AF-A0A6A6SDQ5-F1
#
_entry.id   AF-A0A6A6SDQ5-F1
#
_cell.length_a   1.000
_cell.length_b   1.000
_cell.length_c   1.000
_cell.angle_alpha   90.00
_cell.angle_beta   90.00
_cell.angle_gamma   90.00
#
_symmetry.space_group_name_H-M   'P 1'
#
loop_
_entity.id
_entity.type
_entity.pdbx_description
1 polymer ?
#
loop_
_entity_poly.entity_id
_entity_poly.type
_entity_poly.pdbx_seq_one_letter_code
_entity_poly.pdbx_strand_id
1 'polypeptide(L)'
;LQTFILLVEFASWAHRRIAKDALCMASQLAVLIREAGVSESDEATQDIEWESWVAIEERRRTLFAGYLLFNLHSIVFDTHPLILNYEIGLYLPDYAAQWRATNAEQWKQGPRQPECGFQDGLRRLFSETESRREPNLSSFANYLLMQGIIQEMYRECPIFTNTTARSDRDRRFETALRTWQLGWETMEESSHDSDLDPLYAKGPLALTGDALLRLAYIRLSSGHKLSKTLLLSRDAQRMLRKPKPLARSQQVNRAVMHAAHSLSVPVRLGITLMTTTKEL
;
A
#
# COMPACT_ATOMS: atom_id res chain seq x y z
N LEU A 1 -2.45 -21.27 4.28
CA LEU A 1 -2.15 -20.06 3.46
C LEU A 1 -1.36 -19.02 4.26
N GLN A 2 -1.88 -18.52 5.39
CA GLN A 2 -1.23 -17.51 6.25
C GLN A 2 0.24 -17.82 6.58
N THR A 3 0.56 -19.05 7.00
CA THR A 3 1.94 -19.47 7.28
C THR A 3 2.87 -19.30 6.08
N PHE A 4 2.38 -19.59 4.87
CA PHE A 4 3.20 -19.48 3.67
C PHE A 4 3.42 -18.01 3.26
N ILE A 5 2.42 -17.14 3.47
CA ILE A 5 2.58 -15.69 3.31
C ILE A 5 3.71 -15.18 4.22
N LEU A 6 3.66 -15.52 5.52
CA LEU A 6 4.69 -15.11 6.49
C LEU A 6 6.07 -15.66 6.14
N LEU A 7 6.15 -16.92 5.68
CA LEU A 7 7.40 -17.52 5.24
C LEU A 7 8.01 -16.78 4.05
N VAL A 8 7.20 -16.49 3.02
CA VAL A 8 7.66 -15.75 1.83
C VAL A 8 8.08 -14.34 2.21
N GLU A 9 7.30 -13.65 3.02
CA GLU A 9 7.64 -12.31 3.51
C GLU A 9 8.98 -12.31 4.25
N PHE A 10 9.18 -13.20 5.23
CA PHE A 10 10.43 -13.29 5.96
C PHE A 10 11.61 -13.63 5.04
N ALA A 11 11.44 -14.60 4.15
CA ALA A 11 12.46 -15.04 3.20
C ALA A 11 12.89 -13.91 2.24
N SER A 12 11.96 -13.05 1.81
CA SER A 12 12.23 -11.93 0.91
C SER A 12 13.18 -10.88 1.50
N TRP A 13 13.12 -10.67 2.82
CA TRP A 13 13.94 -9.68 3.51
C TRP A 13 15.22 -10.26 4.11
N ALA A 14 15.33 -11.59 4.16
CA ALA A 14 16.49 -12.31 4.67
C ALA A 14 17.76 -12.12 3.82
N HIS A 15 18.73 -13.03 3.98
CA HIS A 15 19.99 -12.97 3.26
C HIS A 15 19.79 -13.14 1.75
N ARG A 16 20.64 -12.52 0.92
CA ARG A 16 20.48 -12.42 -0.54
C ARG A 16 20.26 -13.74 -1.27
N ARG A 17 20.80 -14.85 -0.73
CA ARG A 17 20.60 -16.20 -1.27
C ARG A 17 19.14 -16.65 -1.09
N ILE A 18 18.60 -16.47 0.10
CA ILE A 18 17.23 -16.83 0.49
C ILE A 18 16.20 -15.95 -0.23
N ALA A 19 16.51 -14.66 -0.43
CA ALA A 19 15.63 -13.74 -1.14
C ALA A 19 15.33 -14.16 -2.60
N LYS A 20 16.24 -14.92 -3.24
CA LYS A 20 15.97 -15.49 -4.57
C LYS A 20 14.93 -16.61 -4.51
N ASP A 21 15.06 -17.50 -3.52
CA ASP A 21 14.12 -18.60 -3.30
C ASP A 21 12.75 -18.06 -2.91
N ALA A 22 12.69 -16.94 -2.20
CA ALA A 22 11.44 -16.22 -1.87
C ALA A 22 10.65 -15.82 -3.12
N LEU A 23 11.31 -15.40 -4.20
CA LEU A 23 10.63 -15.08 -5.46
C LEU A 23 10.04 -16.33 -6.12
N CYS A 24 10.73 -17.47 -6.05
CA CYS A 24 10.18 -18.75 -6.52
C CYS A 24 8.97 -19.19 -5.69
N MET A 25 9.06 -19.07 -4.36
CA MET A 25 7.94 -19.36 -3.46
C MET A 25 6.76 -18.41 -3.69
N ALA A 26 7.02 -17.13 -4.01
CA ALA A 26 5.98 -16.16 -4.33
C ALA A 26 5.11 -16.58 -5.52
N SER A 27 5.71 -17.22 -6.55
CA SER A 27 4.94 -17.78 -7.67
C SER A 27 3.99 -18.90 -7.24
N GLN A 28 4.44 -19.79 -6.35
CA GLN A 28 3.58 -20.84 -5.78
C GLN A 28 2.46 -20.25 -4.90
N LEU A 29 2.80 -19.25 -4.09
CA LEU A 29 1.83 -18.54 -3.25
C LEU A 29 0.75 -17.86 -4.10
N ALA A 30 1.10 -17.33 -5.28
CA ALA A 30 0.14 -16.70 -6.18
C ALA A 30 -0.86 -17.69 -6.78
N VAL A 31 -0.47 -18.95 -6.98
CA VAL A 31 -1.40 -20.03 -7.37
C VAL A 31 -2.37 -20.30 -6.24
N LEU A 32 -1.87 -20.49 -5.01
CA LEU A 32 -2.71 -20.77 -3.84
C LEU A 32 -3.69 -19.63 -3.53
N ILE A 33 -3.31 -18.37 -3.75
CA ILE A 33 -4.21 -17.21 -3.56
C ILE A 33 -5.34 -17.19 -4.59
N ARG A 34 -5.06 -17.59 -5.84
CA ARG A 34 -6.09 -17.74 -6.87
C ARG A 34 -7.03 -18.89 -6.56
N GLU A 35 -6.50 -20.04 -6.18
CA GLU A 35 -7.28 -21.21 -5.76
C GLU A 35 -8.13 -20.92 -4.51
N ALA A 36 -7.65 -20.06 -3.62
CA ALA A 36 -8.39 -19.59 -2.47
C ALA A 36 -9.49 -18.56 -2.82
N GLY A 37 -9.66 -18.19 -4.09
CA GLY A 37 -10.79 -17.41 -4.60
C GLY A 37 -10.62 -15.89 -4.48
N VAL A 38 -9.42 -15.33 -4.70
CA VAL A 38 -9.20 -13.86 -4.67
C VAL A 38 -10.05 -13.08 -5.69
N SER A 39 -10.49 -13.75 -6.76
CA SER A 39 -11.35 -13.17 -7.80
C SER A 39 -12.84 -13.34 -7.55
N GLU A 40 -13.21 -14.11 -6.53
CA GLU A 40 -14.59 -14.38 -6.18
C GLU A 40 -15.12 -13.28 -5.26
N SER A 41 -16.37 -12.88 -5.47
CA SER A 41 -17.05 -11.95 -4.56
C SER A 41 -17.24 -12.59 -3.18
N ASP A 42 -16.91 -11.84 -2.14
CA ASP A 42 -17.11 -12.22 -0.74
C ASP A 42 -18.13 -11.29 -0.05
N GLU A 43 -19.13 -10.84 -0.81
CA GLU A 43 -20.25 -10.06 -0.32
C GLU A 43 -20.94 -10.77 0.86
N ALA A 44 -21.04 -10.08 1.99
CA ALA A 44 -21.72 -10.59 3.17
C ALA A 44 -23.17 -10.11 3.17
N THR A 45 -24.07 -10.89 3.75
CA THR A 45 -25.45 -10.44 3.98
C THR A 45 -25.51 -9.46 5.14
N GLN A 46 -26.45 -8.51 5.11
CA GLN A 46 -26.60 -7.51 6.17
C GLN A 46 -26.87 -8.11 7.56
N ASP A 47 -27.49 -9.29 7.61
CA ASP A 47 -27.86 -10.02 8.83
C ASP A 47 -26.86 -11.14 9.19
N ILE A 48 -25.61 -11.02 8.75
CA ILE A 48 -24.58 -12.02 9.03
C ILE A 48 -24.30 -12.17 10.54
N GLU A 49 -24.16 -13.42 10.98
CA GLU A 49 -23.74 -13.73 12.34
C GLU A 49 -22.25 -13.41 12.55
N TRP A 50 -21.88 -12.99 13.76
CA TRP A 50 -20.52 -12.53 14.07
C TRP A 50 -19.44 -13.57 13.70
N GLU A 51 -19.67 -14.85 14.00
CA GLU A 51 -18.72 -15.94 13.71
C GLU A 51 -18.52 -16.12 12.20
N SER A 52 -19.60 -16.03 11.43
CA SER A 52 -19.55 -16.08 9.96
C SER A 52 -18.84 -14.86 9.38
N TRP A 53 -19.10 -13.67 9.93
CA TRP A 53 -18.40 -12.45 9.56
C TRP A 53 -16.89 -12.55 9.83
N VAL A 54 -16.49 -13.08 10.98
CA VAL A 54 -15.07 -13.29 11.34
C VAL A 54 -14.41 -14.21 10.30
N ALA A 55 -15.05 -15.30 9.90
CA ALA A 55 -14.49 -16.21 8.89
C ALA A 55 -14.30 -15.54 7.52
N ILE A 56 -15.27 -14.73 7.08
CA ILE A 56 -15.17 -13.97 5.81
C ILE A 56 -14.05 -12.94 5.92
N GLU A 57 -14.02 -12.15 6.99
CA GLU A 57 -13.05 -11.09 7.19
C GLU A 57 -11.62 -11.66 7.37
N GLU A 58 -11.46 -12.81 8.02
CA GLU A 58 -10.18 -13.52 8.13
C GLU A 58 -9.65 -13.92 6.75
N ARG A 59 -10.51 -14.55 5.94
CA ARG A 59 -10.18 -14.95 4.56
C ARG A 59 -9.80 -13.72 3.74
N ARG A 60 -10.61 -12.67 3.79
CA ARG A 60 -10.40 -11.40 3.08
C ARG A 60 -9.05 -10.78 3.43
N ARG A 61 -8.76 -10.59 4.73
CA ARG A 61 -7.48 -10.05 5.22
C ARG A 61 -6.30 -10.92 4.82
N THR A 62 -6.46 -12.25 4.85
CA THR A 62 -5.42 -13.20 4.41
C THR A 62 -5.08 -13.06 2.93
N LEU A 63 -6.09 -12.99 2.06
CA LEU A 63 -5.88 -12.82 0.62
C LEU A 63 -5.26 -11.46 0.30
N PHE A 64 -5.70 -10.41 0.97
CA PHE A 64 -5.12 -9.08 0.84
C PHE A 64 -3.68 -9.00 1.36
N ALA A 65 -3.32 -9.72 2.42
CA ALA A 65 -1.92 -9.81 2.87
C ALA A 65 -1.00 -10.37 1.77
N GLY A 66 -1.47 -11.39 1.03
CA GLY A 66 -0.77 -11.91 -0.13
C GLY A 66 -0.65 -10.89 -1.28
N TYR A 67 -1.74 -10.20 -1.61
CA TYR A 67 -1.74 -9.11 -2.60
C TYR A 67 -0.74 -7.99 -2.24
N LEU A 68 -0.74 -7.56 -0.97
CA LEU A 68 0.19 -6.55 -0.45
C LEU A 68 1.65 -7.00 -0.57
N LEU A 69 1.94 -8.25 -0.24
CA LEU A 69 3.28 -8.84 -0.39
C LEU A 69 3.74 -8.81 -1.86
N PHE A 70 2.87 -9.17 -2.80
CA PHE A 70 3.20 -9.12 -4.23
C PHE A 70 3.43 -7.70 -4.76
N ASN A 71 2.64 -6.73 -4.31
CA ASN A 71 2.87 -5.33 -4.64
C ASN A 71 4.19 -4.82 -4.05
N LEU A 72 4.50 -5.20 -2.81
CA LEU A 72 5.76 -4.86 -2.17
C LEU A 72 6.97 -5.45 -2.93
N HIS A 73 6.87 -6.72 -3.35
CA HIS A 73 7.88 -7.34 -4.23
C HIS A 73 8.04 -6.56 -5.53
N SER A 74 6.94 -6.14 -6.14
CA SER A 74 6.96 -5.33 -7.37
C SER A 74 7.63 -3.98 -7.15
N ILE A 75 7.37 -3.35 -6.00
CA ILE A 75 7.98 -2.07 -5.63
C ILE A 75 9.50 -2.21 -5.43
N VAL A 76 9.95 -3.27 -4.74
CA VAL A 76 11.34 -3.42 -4.31
C VAL A 76 12.21 -4.12 -5.35
N PHE A 77 11.71 -5.17 -5.99
CA PHE A 77 12.48 -5.97 -6.94
C PHE A 77 12.23 -5.55 -8.39
N ASP A 78 11.33 -4.60 -8.62
CA ASP A 78 10.88 -4.15 -9.95
C ASP A 78 10.50 -5.37 -10.82
N THR A 79 9.70 -6.25 -10.22
CA THR A 79 9.03 -7.37 -10.86
C THR A 79 7.58 -7.01 -11.17
N HIS A 80 6.95 -7.72 -12.10
CA HIS A 80 5.52 -7.55 -12.32
C HIS A 80 4.75 -8.12 -11.11
N PRO A 81 3.67 -7.45 -10.66
CA PRO A 81 2.80 -7.99 -9.63
C PRO A 81 2.24 -9.34 -10.04
N LEU A 82 2.26 -10.29 -9.11
CA LEU A 82 1.77 -11.64 -9.35
C LEU A 82 0.24 -11.76 -9.26
N ILE A 83 -0.43 -10.77 -8.66
CA ILE A 83 -1.88 -10.61 -8.62
C ILE A 83 -2.20 -9.16 -9.00
N LEU A 84 -3.01 -8.98 -10.03
CA LEU A 84 -3.34 -7.67 -10.59
C LEU A 84 -4.63 -7.11 -9.99
N ASN A 85 -4.78 -5.79 -10.00
CA ASN A 85 -5.94 -5.09 -9.44
C ASN A 85 -7.27 -5.61 -9.99
N TYR A 86 -7.32 -5.93 -11.28
CA TYR A 86 -8.54 -6.44 -11.93
C TYR A 86 -8.87 -7.90 -11.53
N GLU A 87 -7.91 -8.64 -10.98
CA GLU A 87 -8.13 -10.01 -10.48
C GLU A 87 -8.80 -10.00 -9.10
N ILE A 88 -8.83 -8.87 -8.40
CA ILE A 88 -9.41 -8.80 -7.05
C ILE A 88 -10.92 -8.61 -7.17
N GLY A 89 -11.67 -9.62 -6.74
CA GLY A 89 -13.13 -9.61 -6.63
C GLY A 89 -13.64 -9.30 -5.22
N LEU A 90 -12.75 -9.11 -4.25
CA LEU A 90 -13.08 -8.97 -2.84
C LEU A 90 -13.56 -7.57 -2.45
N TYR A 91 -14.35 -7.49 -1.37
CA TYR A 91 -14.73 -6.28 -0.68
C TYR A 91 -13.59 -5.76 0.20
N LEU A 92 -13.62 -4.45 0.51
CA LEU A 92 -12.62 -3.83 1.37
C LEU A 92 -12.79 -4.30 2.83
N PRO A 93 -11.70 -4.59 3.56
CA PRO A 93 -11.74 -5.00 4.97
C PRO A 93 -12.29 -3.91 5.89
N ASP A 94 -13.04 -4.31 6.92
CA ASP A 94 -13.68 -3.40 7.86
C ASP A 94 -12.69 -2.81 8.88
N TYR A 95 -13.21 -1.98 9.76
CA TYR A 95 -12.45 -1.28 10.79
C TYR A 95 -11.71 -2.22 11.75
N ALA A 96 -10.54 -1.75 12.23
CA ALA A 96 -9.71 -2.53 13.14
C ALA A 96 -10.42 -2.81 14.47
N ALA A 97 -11.24 -1.86 14.94
CA ALA A 97 -12.03 -2.01 16.16
C ALA A 97 -12.99 -3.21 16.10
N GLN A 98 -13.67 -3.40 14.97
CA GLN A 98 -14.56 -4.54 14.77
C GLN A 98 -13.81 -5.86 14.68
N TRP A 99 -12.66 -5.87 13.99
CA TRP A 99 -11.81 -7.07 13.89
C TRP A 99 -11.23 -7.49 15.25
N ARG A 100 -10.93 -6.52 16.12
CA ARG A 100 -10.42 -6.77 17.48
C ARG A 100 -11.54 -7.10 18.49
N ALA A 101 -12.81 -7.04 18.10
CA ALA A 101 -13.93 -7.33 18.98
C ALA A 101 -13.83 -8.78 19.50
N THR A 102 -14.04 -8.97 20.80
CA THR A 102 -13.89 -10.28 21.47
C THR A 102 -15.20 -11.06 21.55
N ASN A 103 -16.32 -10.41 21.25
CA ASN A 103 -17.65 -10.99 21.26
C ASN A 103 -18.59 -10.27 20.29
N ALA A 104 -19.74 -10.88 19.99
CA ALA A 104 -20.72 -10.37 19.05
C ALA A 104 -21.35 -9.03 19.45
N GLU A 105 -21.45 -8.72 20.74
CA GLU A 105 -22.02 -7.46 21.22
C GLU A 105 -21.09 -6.28 20.91
N GLN A 106 -19.80 -6.41 21.23
CA GLN A 106 -18.77 -5.44 20.89
C GLN A 106 -18.69 -5.21 19.37
N TRP A 107 -18.75 -6.29 18.60
CA TRP A 107 -18.75 -6.22 17.13
C TRP A 107 -19.94 -5.43 16.58
N LYS A 108 -21.16 -5.65 17.12
CA LYS A 108 -22.37 -4.93 16.68
C LYS A 108 -22.36 -3.44 17.04
N GLN A 109 -21.72 -3.08 18.16
CA GLN A 109 -21.63 -1.69 18.63
C GLN A 109 -20.55 -0.86 17.91
N GLY A 110 -19.56 -1.53 17.30
CA GLY A 110 -18.49 -0.85 16.58
C GLY A 110 -18.97 -0.11 15.32
N PRO A 111 -18.28 0.97 14.92
CA PRO A 111 -18.60 1.66 13.67
C PRO A 111 -18.51 0.68 12.50
N ARG A 112 -19.43 0.77 11.52
CA ARG A 112 -19.41 -0.02 10.28
C ARG A 112 -19.03 0.86 9.12
N GLN A 113 -18.14 0.40 8.26
CA GLN A 113 -17.92 1.05 6.98
C GLN A 113 -19.01 0.60 5.97
N PRO A 114 -19.38 1.43 4.99
CA PRO A 114 -20.23 0.99 3.91
C PRO A 114 -19.53 -0.09 3.09
N GLU A 115 -20.25 -1.16 2.76
CA GLU A 115 -19.71 -2.22 1.91
C GLU A 115 -19.26 -1.66 0.55
N CYS A 116 -18.00 -1.91 0.23
CA CYS A 116 -17.38 -1.40 -0.99
C CYS A 116 -16.40 -2.43 -1.53
N GLY A 117 -16.64 -2.88 -2.77
CA GLY A 117 -15.69 -3.69 -3.53
C GLY A 117 -14.35 -2.98 -3.69
N PHE A 118 -13.24 -3.72 -3.67
CA PHE A 118 -11.91 -3.15 -3.92
C PHE A 118 -11.86 -2.37 -5.25
N GLN A 119 -12.44 -2.95 -6.30
CA GLN A 119 -12.47 -2.31 -7.63
C GLN A 119 -13.29 -1.03 -7.65
N ASP A 120 -14.42 -0.99 -6.92
CA ASP A 120 -15.24 0.21 -6.80
C ASP A 120 -14.49 1.31 -6.05
N GLY A 121 -13.86 0.97 -4.92
CA GLY A 121 -13.04 1.90 -4.15
C GLY A 121 -11.91 2.47 -4.99
N LEU A 122 -11.20 1.62 -5.74
CA LEU A 122 -10.12 2.07 -6.62
C LEU A 122 -10.64 2.98 -7.73
N ARG A 123 -11.75 2.62 -8.40
CA ARG A 123 -12.38 3.45 -9.45
C ARG A 123 -12.81 4.82 -8.94
N ARG A 124 -13.32 4.92 -7.72
CA ARG A 124 -13.74 6.20 -7.11
C ARG A 124 -12.57 7.17 -6.99
N LEU A 125 -11.38 6.71 -6.59
CA LEU A 125 -10.20 7.57 -6.46
C LEU A 125 -9.80 8.24 -7.79
N PHE A 126 -9.97 7.52 -8.91
CA PHE A 126 -9.67 8.06 -10.24
C PHE A 126 -10.80 8.90 -10.85
N SER A 127 -11.92 9.05 -10.16
CA SER A 127 -13.09 9.78 -10.65
C SER A 127 -13.01 11.25 -10.22
N GLU A 128 -13.25 12.19 -11.14
CA GLU A 128 -13.15 13.64 -10.89
C GLU A 128 -14.40 14.23 -10.21
N THR A 129 -15.27 13.40 -9.62
CA THR A 129 -16.58 13.86 -9.14
C THR A 129 -16.50 14.44 -7.73
N GLU A 130 -16.30 15.76 -7.65
CA GLU A 130 -16.20 16.59 -6.42
C GLU A 130 -17.40 16.53 -5.44
N SER A 131 -18.43 15.72 -5.72
CA SER A 131 -19.73 15.76 -5.06
C SER A 131 -20.04 14.58 -4.14
N ARG A 132 -19.26 13.50 -4.12
CA ARG A 132 -19.50 12.40 -3.17
C ARG A 132 -18.57 12.57 -1.98
N ARG A 133 -19.17 12.75 -0.79
CA ARG A 133 -18.50 12.53 0.48
C ARG A 133 -17.82 11.15 0.38
N GLU A 134 -16.49 11.12 0.39
CA GLU A 134 -15.76 9.85 0.36
C GLU A 134 -16.26 8.99 1.53
N PRO A 135 -16.52 7.69 1.32
CA PRO A 135 -16.88 6.83 2.42
C PRO A 135 -15.75 6.86 3.45
N ASN A 136 -16.10 6.94 4.74
CA ASN A 136 -15.13 6.67 5.80
C ASN A 136 -14.76 5.19 5.67
N LEU A 137 -13.56 4.93 5.15
CA LEU A 137 -12.99 3.61 4.96
C LEU A 137 -11.99 3.32 6.08
N SER A 138 -11.79 2.04 6.38
CA SER A 138 -10.76 1.63 7.34
C SER A 138 -9.35 2.02 6.87
N SER A 139 -8.45 2.19 7.83
CA SER A 139 -7.01 2.40 7.61
C SER A 139 -6.40 1.29 6.74
N PHE A 140 -6.86 0.04 6.93
CA PHE A 140 -6.41 -1.08 6.12
C PHE A 140 -6.97 -1.03 4.68
N ALA A 141 -8.25 -0.70 4.51
CA ALA A 141 -8.84 -0.49 3.20
C ALA A 141 -8.14 0.62 2.42
N ASN A 142 -7.88 1.78 3.05
CA ASN A 142 -7.14 2.86 2.43
C ASN A 142 -5.71 2.46 2.05
N TYR A 143 -5.03 1.68 2.89
CA TYR A 143 -3.70 1.16 2.57
C TYR A 143 -3.72 0.26 1.32
N LEU A 144 -4.74 -0.60 1.19
CA LEU A 144 -4.94 -1.43 0.00
C LEU A 144 -5.18 -0.60 -1.26
N LEU A 145 -6.00 0.46 -1.15
CA LEU A 145 -6.27 1.37 -2.25
C LEU A 145 -5.01 2.12 -2.71
N MET A 146 -4.14 2.55 -1.79
CA MET A 146 -2.84 3.17 -2.13
C MET A 146 -1.95 2.21 -2.93
N GLN A 147 -1.92 0.94 -2.52
CA GLN A 147 -1.19 -0.11 -3.23
C GLN A 147 -1.77 -0.36 -4.62
N GLY A 148 -3.10 -0.31 -4.75
CA GLY A 148 -3.80 -0.32 -6.03
C GLY A 148 -3.35 0.82 -6.95
N ILE A 149 -3.30 2.06 -6.45
CA ILE A 149 -2.81 3.23 -7.22
C ILE A 149 -1.37 3.00 -7.69
N ILE A 150 -0.48 2.53 -6.80
CA ILE A 150 0.92 2.28 -7.16
C ILE A 150 1.04 1.19 -8.24
N GLN A 151 0.19 0.16 -8.18
CA GLN A 151 0.17 -0.88 -9.20
C GLN A 151 -0.30 -0.34 -10.56
N GLU A 152 -1.33 0.52 -10.61
CA GLU A 152 -1.75 1.20 -11.83
C GLU A 152 -0.64 2.09 -12.40
N MET A 153 0.09 2.80 -11.53
CA MET A 153 1.28 3.57 -11.94
C MET A 153 2.38 2.65 -12.49
N TYR A 154 2.59 1.46 -11.93
CA TYR A 154 3.54 0.47 -12.47
C TYR A 154 3.15 0.07 -13.89
N ARG A 155 1.86 -0.16 -14.14
CA ARG A 155 1.35 -0.58 -15.44
C ARG A 155 1.42 0.53 -16.50
N GLU A 156 1.02 1.76 -16.17
CA GLU A 156 0.82 2.83 -17.17
C GLU A 156 2.03 3.74 -17.37
N CYS A 157 2.90 3.89 -16.36
CA CYS A 157 4.06 4.78 -16.47
C CYS A 157 5.07 4.40 -17.59
N PRO A 158 5.34 3.11 -17.86
CA PRO A 158 6.25 2.71 -18.93
C PRO A 158 5.73 2.89 -20.37
N ILE A 159 4.41 2.97 -20.57
CA ILE A 159 3.77 2.79 -21.88
C ILE A 159 3.72 4.08 -22.71
N PHE A 160 3.57 5.25 -22.08
CA PHE A 160 3.31 6.49 -22.80
C PHE A 160 4.59 7.31 -23.05
N THR A 161 4.97 7.42 -24.32
CA THR A 161 6.08 8.27 -24.80
C THR A 161 5.62 9.64 -25.32
N ASN A 162 4.33 9.78 -25.65
CA ASN A 162 3.77 11.02 -26.20
C ASN A 162 3.45 12.02 -25.09
N THR A 163 3.82 13.30 -25.29
CA THR A 163 3.76 14.35 -24.25
C THR A 163 2.35 14.63 -23.73
N THR A 164 1.33 14.62 -24.61
CA THR A 164 -0.08 14.86 -24.24
C THR A 164 -0.68 13.70 -23.46
N ALA A 165 -0.49 12.47 -23.93
CA ALA A 165 -0.93 11.28 -23.21
C ALA A 165 -0.24 11.15 -21.84
N ARG A 166 1.01 11.63 -21.72
CA ARG A 166 1.72 11.71 -20.44
C ARG A 166 1.08 12.74 -19.49
N SER A 167 0.74 13.94 -19.97
CA SER A 167 0.14 14.97 -19.11
C SER A 167 -1.24 14.56 -18.60
N ASP A 168 -2.06 13.92 -19.42
CA ASP A 168 -3.40 13.47 -19.01
C ASP A 168 -3.30 12.36 -17.96
N ARG A 169 -2.38 11.42 -18.15
CA ARG A 169 -2.11 10.36 -17.19
C ARG A 169 -1.58 10.92 -15.87
N ASP A 170 -0.61 11.83 -15.92
CA ASP A 170 -0.06 12.45 -14.71
C ASP A 170 -1.13 13.23 -13.93
N ARG A 171 -2.03 13.93 -14.63
CA ARG A 171 -3.19 14.59 -14.01
C ARG A 171 -4.12 13.60 -13.33
N ARG A 172 -4.47 12.49 -14.00
CA ARG A 172 -5.34 11.44 -13.42
C ARG A 172 -4.74 10.82 -12.15
N PHE A 173 -3.45 10.49 -12.15
CA PHE A 173 -2.78 9.98 -10.96
C PHE A 173 -2.65 11.04 -9.87
N GLU A 174 -2.38 12.31 -10.22
CA GLU A 174 -2.35 13.38 -9.23
C GLU A 174 -3.71 13.57 -8.55
N THR A 175 -4.80 13.53 -9.31
CA THR A 175 -6.16 13.55 -8.75
C THR A 175 -6.36 12.38 -7.79
N ALA A 176 -6.08 11.14 -8.21
CA ALA A 176 -6.25 9.97 -7.36
C ALA A 176 -5.44 10.03 -6.05
N LEU A 177 -4.19 10.49 -6.12
CA LEU A 177 -3.34 10.66 -4.94
C LEU A 177 -3.87 11.74 -3.99
N ARG A 178 -4.45 12.83 -4.52
CA ARG A 178 -5.07 13.89 -3.70
C ARG A 178 -6.36 13.40 -3.06
N THR A 179 -7.22 12.69 -3.80
CA THR A 179 -8.45 12.10 -3.28
C THR A 179 -8.14 11.12 -2.16
N TRP A 180 -7.14 10.25 -2.37
CA TRP A 180 -6.68 9.32 -1.34
C TRP A 180 -6.15 10.06 -0.10
N GLN A 181 -5.31 11.09 -0.29
CA GLN A 181 -4.76 11.87 0.82
C GLN A 181 -5.86 12.56 1.64
N LEU A 182 -6.85 13.14 0.97
CA LEU A 182 -7.99 13.78 1.63
C LEU A 182 -8.77 12.76 2.46
N GLY A 183 -9.10 11.60 1.87
CA GLY A 183 -9.82 10.53 2.58
C GLY A 183 -9.05 10.00 3.80
N TRP A 184 -7.72 9.92 3.70
CA TRP A 184 -6.84 9.54 4.80
C TRP A 184 -6.84 10.57 5.94
N GLU A 185 -6.82 11.86 5.61
CA GLU A 185 -6.80 12.95 6.59
C GLU A 185 -8.15 13.09 7.34
N THR A 186 -9.26 12.77 6.69
CA THR A 186 -10.61 12.83 7.28
C THR A 186 -11.01 11.58 8.06
N MET A 187 -10.19 10.54 8.09
CA MET A 187 -10.51 9.24 8.68
C MET A 187 -10.58 9.29 10.22
N GLU A 188 -11.73 8.89 10.76
CA GLU A 188 -12.03 8.88 12.21
C GLU A 188 -11.23 7.82 13.00
N GLU A 189 -10.86 6.69 12.39
CA GLU A 189 -10.04 5.64 13.04
C GLU A 189 -8.70 6.18 13.57
N SER A 190 -8.16 7.22 12.94
CA SER A 190 -6.87 7.82 13.32
C SER A 190 -6.89 8.52 14.68
N SER A 191 -8.07 8.77 15.24
CA SER A 191 -8.25 9.44 16.54
C SER A 191 -8.28 8.49 17.75
N HIS A 192 -8.56 7.20 17.51
CA HIS A 192 -8.82 6.23 18.59
C HIS A 192 -7.64 5.30 18.94
N ASP A 193 -6.63 5.16 18.07
CA ASP A 193 -5.39 4.40 18.37
C ASP A 193 -4.28 5.31 18.99
N SER A 194 -4.68 6.37 19.71
CA SER A 194 -3.83 7.46 20.23
C SER A 194 -2.96 7.12 21.46
N ASP A 195 -2.72 5.84 21.71
CA ASP A 195 -1.73 5.37 22.71
C ASP A 195 -0.32 5.21 22.12
N LEU A 196 -0.12 5.53 20.84
CA LEU A 196 1.19 5.48 20.18
C LEU A 196 1.88 6.86 20.20
N ASP A 197 3.20 6.84 20.44
CA ASP A 197 4.16 7.95 20.42
C ASP A 197 3.78 9.03 19.36
N PRO A 198 3.91 10.34 19.64
CA PRO A 198 3.66 11.44 18.70
C PRO A 198 4.26 11.26 17.28
N LEU A 199 5.34 10.50 17.14
CA LEU A 199 5.93 10.14 15.84
C LEU A 199 5.13 9.06 15.05
N TYR A 200 4.21 8.38 15.73
CA TYR A 200 3.43 7.21 15.33
C TYR A 200 1.94 7.34 15.66
N ALA A 201 1.46 8.56 15.94
CA ALA A 201 0.10 8.86 16.44
C ALA A 201 -1.07 8.34 15.56
N LYS A 202 -0.79 7.87 14.34
CA LYS A 202 -1.79 7.30 13.41
C LYS A 202 -1.59 5.79 13.14
N GLY A 203 -0.64 5.13 13.81
CA GLY A 203 -0.34 3.70 13.68
C GLY A 203 0.62 3.32 12.53
N PRO A 204 1.10 2.05 12.48
CA PRO A 204 2.09 1.58 11.50
C PRO A 204 1.63 1.66 10.04
N LEU A 205 0.33 1.46 9.79
CA LEU A 205 -0.26 1.57 8.45
C LEU A 205 -0.22 3.00 7.93
N ALA A 206 -0.33 4.01 8.80
CA ALA A 206 -0.22 5.42 8.43
C ALA A 206 1.17 5.78 7.93
N LEU A 207 2.20 5.36 8.68
CA LEU A 207 3.58 5.61 8.31
C LEU A 207 3.91 4.95 6.96
N THR A 208 3.40 3.74 6.74
CA THR A 208 3.57 3.02 5.49
C THR A 208 2.79 3.70 4.35
N GLY A 209 1.55 4.13 4.58
CA GLY A 209 0.73 4.87 3.62
C GLY A 209 1.39 6.18 3.18
N ASP A 210 1.91 6.97 4.11
CA ASP A 210 2.66 8.19 3.83
C ASP A 210 3.94 7.92 3.00
N ALA A 211 4.67 6.86 3.34
CA ALA A 211 5.86 6.46 2.59
C ALA A 211 5.51 6.08 1.14
N LEU A 212 4.39 5.36 0.95
CA LEU A 212 3.87 5.00 -0.36
C LEU A 212 3.38 6.22 -1.14
N LEU A 213 2.69 7.17 -0.50
CA LEU A 213 2.27 8.44 -1.12
C LEU A 213 3.48 9.23 -1.65
N ARG A 214 4.53 9.34 -0.84
CA ARG A 214 5.80 9.97 -1.23
C ARG A 214 6.44 9.24 -2.41
N LEU A 215 6.49 7.91 -2.36
CA LEU A 215 7.01 7.08 -3.44
C LEU A 215 6.23 7.31 -4.75
N ALA A 216 4.91 7.40 -4.68
CA ALA A 216 4.06 7.66 -5.84
C ALA A 216 4.39 9.01 -6.49
N TYR A 217 4.45 10.11 -5.72
CA TYR A 217 4.84 11.42 -6.26
C TYR A 217 6.25 11.43 -6.86
N ILE A 218 7.20 10.73 -6.23
CA ILE A 218 8.56 10.59 -6.76
C ILE A 218 8.52 9.86 -8.11
N ARG A 219 7.82 8.72 -8.21
CA ARG A 219 7.69 7.93 -9.43
C ARG A 219 6.97 8.67 -10.55
N LEU A 220 6.00 9.52 -10.22
CA LEU A 220 5.30 10.35 -11.19
C LEU A 220 6.26 11.33 -11.88
N SER A 221 7.20 11.92 -11.12
CA SER A 221 8.17 12.91 -11.65
C SER A 221 9.41 12.31 -12.32
N SER A 222 9.92 11.19 -11.79
CA SER A 222 11.21 10.60 -12.19
C SER A 222 11.07 9.40 -13.14
N GLY A 223 9.84 8.90 -13.31
CA GLY A 223 9.55 7.68 -14.05
C GLY A 223 9.72 6.42 -13.20
N HIS A 224 9.24 5.29 -13.74
CA HIS A 224 9.13 4.03 -13.01
C HIS A 224 10.43 3.21 -12.94
N LYS A 225 11.48 3.59 -13.66
CA LYS A 225 12.71 2.79 -13.79
C LYS A 225 13.68 3.06 -12.64
N LEU A 226 13.33 2.66 -11.42
CA LEU A 226 14.39 2.31 -10.45
C LEU A 226 15.03 1.05 -10.99
N SER A 227 16.31 1.10 -11.36
CA SER A 227 16.98 -0.08 -11.90
C SER A 227 16.94 -1.23 -10.90
N LYS A 228 16.25 -2.34 -11.25
CA LYS A 228 16.19 -3.65 -10.55
C LYS A 228 17.48 -4.00 -9.80
N THR A 229 18.60 -3.69 -10.45
CA THR A 229 19.96 -3.98 -10.00
C THR A 229 20.37 -3.25 -8.71
N LEU A 230 19.78 -2.09 -8.37
CA LEU A 230 20.20 -1.28 -7.23
C LEU A 230 19.71 -1.86 -5.91
N LEU A 231 18.43 -2.21 -5.81
CA LEU A 231 17.84 -2.74 -4.58
C LEU A 231 18.25 -4.19 -4.33
N LEU A 232 18.35 -5.03 -5.38
CA LEU A 232 18.81 -6.43 -5.28
C LEU A 232 20.31 -6.57 -5.00
N SER A 233 21.13 -5.58 -5.40
CA SER A 233 22.56 -5.61 -5.10
C SER A 233 22.89 -5.15 -3.68
N ARG A 234 21.99 -4.36 -3.06
CA ARG A 234 22.23 -3.67 -1.77
C ARG A 234 23.58 -2.91 -1.77
N ASP A 235 24.05 -2.49 -2.95
CA ASP A 235 25.35 -1.86 -3.15
C ASP A 235 25.18 -0.34 -3.23
N ALA A 236 25.51 0.34 -2.13
CA ALA A 236 25.37 1.79 -2.00
C ALA A 236 26.16 2.55 -3.08
N GLN A 237 27.32 2.02 -3.52
CA GLN A 237 28.15 2.67 -4.54
C GLN A 237 27.48 2.65 -5.92
N ARG A 238 26.72 1.59 -6.23
CA ARG A 238 25.94 1.52 -7.46
C ARG A 238 24.75 2.49 -7.43
N MET A 239 24.14 2.72 -6.27
CA MET A 239 23.03 3.67 -6.12
C MET A 239 23.45 5.13 -6.35
N LEU A 240 24.72 5.44 -6.10
CA LEU A 240 25.29 6.80 -6.24
C LEU A 240 25.77 7.12 -7.66
N ARG A 241 25.61 6.21 -8.64
CA ARG A 241 26.00 6.50 -10.04
C ARG A 241 25.18 7.65 -10.61
N LYS A 242 25.85 8.57 -11.32
CA LYS A 242 25.29 9.84 -11.82
C LYS A 242 23.94 9.62 -12.55
N PRO A 243 22.81 10.08 -11.97
CA PRO A 243 21.53 9.99 -12.63
C PRO A 243 21.46 10.94 -13.81
N LYS A 244 20.59 10.64 -14.78
CA LYS A 244 20.24 11.56 -15.86
C LYS A 244 19.65 12.84 -15.24
N PRO A 245 20.10 14.05 -15.62
CA PRO A 245 19.55 15.28 -15.06
C PRO A 245 18.05 15.37 -15.39
N LEU A 246 17.24 15.60 -14.36
CA LEU A 246 15.81 15.88 -14.50
C LEU A 246 15.64 17.36 -14.87
N ALA A 247 14.76 17.64 -15.85
CA ALA A 247 14.39 19.02 -16.16
C ALA A 247 13.60 19.61 -14.98
N ARG A 248 13.92 20.85 -14.60
CA ARG A 248 13.22 21.53 -13.51
C ARG A 248 11.75 21.73 -13.88
N SER A 249 10.86 21.32 -12.99
CA SER A 249 9.42 21.54 -13.10
C SER A 249 8.80 21.58 -11.70
N GLN A 250 7.57 22.10 -11.58
CA GLN A 250 6.83 22.11 -10.32
C GLN A 250 6.62 20.68 -9.76
N GLN A 251 6.39 19.71 -10.65
CA GLN A 251 6.25 18.29 -10.32
C GLN A 251 7.54 17.70 -9.73
N VAL A 252 8.70 18.06 -10.30
CA VAL A 252 10.02 17.65 -9.78
C VAL A 252 10.29 18.31 -8.43
N ASN A 253 9.96 19.59 -8.25
CA ASN A 253 10.10 20.27 -6.95
C ASN A 253 9.28 19.56 -5.86
N ARG A 254 8.03 19.19 -6.17
CA ARG A 254 7.18 18.42 -5.25
C ARG A 254 7.78 17.06 -4.91
N ALA A 255 8.28 16.33 -5.90
CA ALA A 255 8.95 15.05 -5.67
C ALA A 255 10.21 15.18 -4.80
N VAL A 256 11.01 16.23 -4.99
CA VAL A 256 12.17 16.52 -4.14
C VAL A 256 11.74 16.77 -2.70
N MET A 257 10.65 17.52 -2.48
CA MET A 257 10.09 17.73 -1.13
C MET A 257 9.65 16.40 -0.48
N HIS A 258 8.97 15.53 -1.23
CA HIS A 258 8.59 14.20 -0.74
C HIS A 258 9.82 13.35 -0.40
N ALA A 259 10.85 13.35 -1.25
CA ALA A 259 12.10 12.62 -1.02
C ALA A 259 12.87 13.14 0.21
N ALA A 260 12.99 14.46 0.35
CA ALA A 260 13.64 15.08 1.51
C ALA A 260 12.93 14.69 2.82
N HIS A 261 11.60 14.73 2.82
CA HIS A 261 10.84 14.33 4.00
C HIS A 261 10.95 12.82 4.28
N SER A 262 10.92 11.96 3.25
CA SER A 262 11.14 10.51 3.42
C SER A 262 12.50 10.20 4.07
N LEU A 263 13.54 10.97 3.75
CA LEU A 263 14.86 10.83 4.38
C LEU A 263 14.91 11.42 5.80
N SER A 264 14.11 12.45 6.07
CA SER A 264 14.08 13.08 7.40
C SER A 264 13.63 12.13 8.51
N VAL A 265 12.71 11.21 8.20
CA VAL A 265 12.18 10.22 9.17
C VAL A 265 13.28 9.28 9.68
N PRO A 266 13.97 8.48 8.84
CA PRO A 266 15.03 7.59 9.29
C PRO A 266 16.24 8.35 9.85
N VAL A 267 16.54 9.58 9.39
CA VAL A 267 17.60 10.41 9.98
C VAL A 267 17.25 10.79 11.42
N ARG A 268 16.01 11.23 11.70
CA ARG A 268 15.57 11.51 13.07
C ARG A 268 15.65 10.26 13.95
N LEU A 269 15.12 9.13 13.48
CA LEU A 269 15.18 7.86 14.21
C LEU A 269 16.63 7.42 14.48
N GLY A 270 17.52 7.56 13.49
CA GLY A 270 18.93 7.25 13.62
C GLY A 270 19.64 8.15 14.64
N ILE A 271 19.34 9.46 14.63
CA ILE A 271 19.87 10.39 15.64
C ILE A 271 19.39 10.00 17.04
N THR A 272 18.09 9.73 17.21
CA THR A 272 17.53 9.31 18.50
C THR A 272 18.18 8.02 19.01
N LEU A 273 18.38 7.03 18.13
CA LEU A 273 19.07 5.79 18.45
C LEU A 273 20.53 6.04 18.86
N MET A 274 21.24 6.92 18.14
CA MET A 274 22.62 7.29 18.47
C MET A 274 22.73 8.06 19.79
N THR A 275 21.73 8.85 20.15
CA THR A 275 21.71 9.56 21.44
C THR A 275 21.45 8.60 22.60
N THR A 276 20.52 7.64 22.45
CA THR A 276 20.22 6.66 23.51
C THR A 276 21.31 5.60 23.68
N THR A 277 21.99 5.21 22.60
CA THR A 277 23.10 4.24 22.68
C THR A 277 24.41 4.83 23.21
N LYS A 278 24.54 6.17 23.27
CA LYS A 278 25.70 6.84 23.91
C LYS A 278 25.54 7.05 25.41
N GLU A 279 24.33 6.85 25.95
CA GLU A 279 24.02 6.97 27.38
C GLU A 279 24.08 5.62 28.12
N LEU A 280 24.47 4.53 27.43
CA LEU A 280 24.75 3.19 27.95
C LEU A 280 26.26 2.90 27.90
#